data_AF-U7KI64-F1
#
_entry.id   AF-U7KI64-F1
#
_cell.length_a   1.000
_cell.length_b   1.000
_cell.length_c   1.000
_cell.angle_alpha   90.00
_cell.angle_beta   90.00
_cell.angle_gamma   90.00
#
_symmetry.space_group_name_H-M   'P 1'
#
loop_
_entity.id
_entity.type
_entity.pdbx_description
1 polymer ?
#
loop_
_entity_poly.entity_id
_entity_poly.type
_entity_poly.pdbx_seq_one_letter_code
_entity_poly.pdbx_strand_id
1 'polypeptide(L)'
;MNSFVQRLSIGVLTCIVSAGLATSPALAGIPVTITAGDGGLVQKDCATGAEYVRIDSSELENSKACFFLTKPTGWVAVNITGSYGVVNRLKVPVSVAFKLPDGEVYWQRVVEPGKIQSIDVGHNRSTVVEMQVTPVATSNGAGTGDLSVDTVNPHVISMRAAGRYAGGKILRLSWAGVELSSIDRNSGFNDRLDASFKVVPARDGSQCLSLEAAAYSGVYLTMQSNGSVSVQSNPNAKGATWCPASVAEIPTGTRLASALNQNRVLTASGTQKIATTTSRTSESVWFIDQGLALPGK
;
A
#
# COMPACT_ATOMS: atom_id res chain seq x y z
N MET A 1 44.83 50.85 75.62
CA MET A 1 46.08 50.08 75.40
C MET A 1 45.70 48.65 75.02
N ASN A 2 46.46 48.07 74.09
CA ASN A 2 46.39 46.71 73.51
C ASN A 2 45.56 46.50 72.23
N SER A 3 46.23 46.77 71.10
CA SER A 3 46.60 45.84 70.01
C SER A 3 45.64 44.76 69.48
N PHE A 4 45.52 44.81 68.15
CA PHE A 4 45.58 43.71 67.15
C PHE A 4 44.58 42.54 67.23
N VAL A 5 43.82 42.34 66.14
CA VAL A 5 44.04 41.31 65.09
C VAL A 5 42.75 41.25 64.24
N GLN A 6 42.87 41.63 62.97
CA GLN A 6 41.82 41.51 61.97
C GLN A 6 41.81 40.06 61.45
N ARG A 7 40.80 39.27 61.82
CA ARG A 7 40.58 37.92 61.28
C ARG A 7 39.68 37.98 60.06
N LEU A 8 40.25 37.66 58.89
CA LEU A 8 39.50 37.29 57.70
C LEU A 8 38.70 36.01 57.98
N SER A 9 37.40 36.06 57.74
CA SER A 9 36.54 34.88 57.69
C SER A 9 36.21 34.59 56.23
N ILE A 10 36.72 33.48 55.72
CA ILE A 10 36.43 32.93 54.39
C ILE A 10 35.05 32.28 54.45
N GLY A 11 34.04 32.95 53.90
CA GLY A 11 32.74 32.35 53.63
C GLY A 11 32.83 31.52 52.34
N VAL A 12 32.83 30.20 52.47
CA VAL A 12 32.73 29.28 51.33
C VAL A 12 31.32 29.39 50.74
N LEU A 13 31.21 30.02 49.58
CA LEU A 13 29.99 30.05 48.78
C LEU A 13 29.86 28.68 48.08
N THR A 14 29.02 27.80 48.60
CA THR A 14 28.65 26.56 47.92
C THR A 14 27.71 26.89 46.76
N CYS A 15 28.26 26.99 45.54
CA CYS A 15 27.47 26.98 44.32
C CYS A 15 26.81 25.61 44.15
N ILE A 16 25.51 25.52 44.46
CA ILE A 16 24.67 24.43 43.98
C ILE A 16 24.49 24.66 42.49
N VAL A 17 25.30 24.00 41.66
CA VAL A 17 25.00 23.83 40.25
C VAL A 17 23.87 22.81 40.19
N SER A 18 22.62 23.30 40.23
CA SER A 18 21.48 22.52 39.77
C SER A 18 21.70 22.25 38.29
N ALA A 19 22.26 21.07 37.97
CA ALA A 19 22.25 20.52 36.64
C ALA A 19 20.79 20.31 36.26
N GLY A 20 20.19 21.32 35.65
CA GLY A 20 18.93 21.18 34.95
C GLY A 20 19.16 20.14 33.87
N LEU A 21 18.61 18.95 34.08
CA LEU A 21 18.34 18.01 32.99
C LEU A 21 17.41 18.75 32.04
N ALA A 22 17.99 19.42 31.05
CA ALA A 22 17.27 19.85 29.87
C ALA A 22 16.83 18.56 29.18
N THR A 23 15.67 18.03 29.57
CA THR A 23 14.91 17.12 28.72
C THR A 23 14.54 17.95 27.51
N SER A 24 15.40 17.94 26.48
CA SER A 24 15.01 18.37 25.16
C SER A 24 13.69 17.66 24.85
N PRO A 25 12.60 18.37 24.53
CA PRO A 25 11.40 17.71 24.10
C PRO A 25 11.80 16.84 22.91
N ALA A 26 11.49 15.55 22.98
CA ALA A 26 11.64 14.66 21.85
C ALA A 26 10.83 15.28 20.71
N LEU A 27 11.53 15.88 19.74
CA LEU A 27 10.93 16.33 18.51
C LEU A 27 10.31 15.07 17.90
N ALA A 28 8.98 15.03 17.86
CA ALA A 28 8.27 14.00 17.14
C ALA A 28 8.76 14.06 15.69
N GLY A 29 9.57 13.09 15.28
CA GLY A 29 10.13 13.07 13.92
C GLY A 29 8.99 13.15 12.90
N ILE A 30 9.25 13.81 11.76
CA ILE A 30 8.25 13.97 10.70
C ILE A 30 7.50 12.64 10.47
N PRO A 31 6.16 12.62 10.57
CA PRO A 31 5.38 11.42 10.35
C PRO A 31 5.59 10.96 8.91
N VAL A 32 5.93 9.67 8.74
CA VAL A 32 5.94 9.04 7.44
C VAL A 32 4.51 9.06 6.91
N THR A 33 4.34 9.36 5.63
CA THR A 33 3.03 9.25 4.99
C THR A 33 2.62 7.78 4.92
N ILE A 34 1.69 7.39 5.78
CA ILE A 34 1.02 6.08 5.75
C ILE A 34 -0.18 6.20 4.82
N THR A 35 -0.21 5.40 3.76
CA THR A 35 -1.27 5.44 2.74
C THR A 35 -2.35 4.39 2.98
N ALA A 36 -2.01 3.30 3.66
CA ALA A 36 -2.96 2.27 4.09
C ALA A 36 -2.35 1.37 5.17
N GLY A 37 -3.18 0.55 5.83
CA GLY A 37 -2.74 -0.47 6.77
C GLY A 37 -3.90 -0.98 7.64
N ASP A 38 -3.66 -2.06 8.39
CA ASP A 38 -4.63 -2.64 9.33
C ASP A 38 -4.39 -2.23 10.80
N GLY A 39 -3.47 -1.28 11.00
CA GLY A 39 -3.02 -0.79 12.30
C GLY A 39 -2.19 -1.79 13.11
N GLY A 40 -1.85 -2.96 12.55
CA GLY A 40 -0.97 -3.94 13.20
C GLY A 40 0.49 -3.52 13.23
N LEU A 41 0.93 -2.72 12.24
CA LEU A 41 2.20 -2.00 12.23
C LEU A 41 1.94 -0.49 12.35
N VAL A 42 2.56 0.16 13.33
CA VAL A 42 2.40 1.60 13.56
C VAL A 42 3.74 2.30 13.71
N GLN A 43 3.88 3.50 13.14
CA GLN A 43 5.08 4.31 13.33
C GLN A 43 5.13 4.84 14.77
N LYS A 44 6.29 4.73 15.41
CA LYS A 44 6.61 5.42 16.68
C LYS A 44 8.07 5.86 16.66
N ASP A 45 8.46 6.65 17.64
CA ASP A 45 9.87 6.98 17.86
C ASP A 45 10.69 5.70 18.10
N CYS A 46 11.86 5.59 17.46
CA CYS A 46 12.72 4.42 17.53
C CYS A 46 13.24 4.10 18.96
N ALA A 47 13.27 5.08 19.86
CA ALA A 47 13.66 4.90 21.26
C ALA A 47 12.52 4.34 22.14
N THR A 48 11.29 4.24 21.60
CA THR A 48 10.10 3.82 22.37
C THR A 48 10.15 2.35 22.80
N GLY A 49 10.97 1.51 22.15
CA GLY A 49 11.05 0.09 22.52
C GLY A 49 12.16 -0.66 21.78
N ALA A 50 12.36 -1.92 22.17
CA ALA A 50 13.43 -2.76 21.65
C ALA A 50 13.05 -3.58 20.39
N GLU A 51 11.76 -3.77 20.13
CA GLU A 51 11.25 -4.58 19.01
C GLU A 51 10.56 -3.69 17.98
N TYR A 52 11.17 -3.54 16.81
CA TYR A 52 10.67 -2.71 15.71
C TYR A 52 11.23 -3.17 14.37
N VAL A 53 10.63 -2.68 13.29
CA VAL A 53 11.24 -2.63 11.96
C VAL A 53 11.69 -1.20 11.72
N ARG A 54 12.97 -0.99 11.42
CA ARG A 54 13.52 0.33 11.12
C ARG A 54 13.86 0.41 9.65
N ILE A 55 13.41 1.47 9.01
CA ILE A 55 13.79 1.84 7.66
C ILE A 55 14.78 2.99 7.76
N ASP A 56 15.98 2.79 7.22
CA ASP A 56 17.02 3.80 7.14
C ASP A 56 16.91 4.50 5.78
N SER A 57 16.77 5.84 5.79
CA SER A 57 16.53 6.67 4.61
C SER A 57 17.22 8.02 4.71
N SER A 58 17.76 8.52 3.59
CA SER A 58 18.36 9.86 3.52
C SER A 58 17.37 11.00 3.61
N GLU A 59 16.09 10.75 3.29
CA GLU A 59 15.04 11.78 3.18
C GLU A 59 14.25 11.95 4.48
N LEU A 60 14.52 11.12 5.49
CA LEU A 60 13.87 11.21 6.80
C LEU A 60 14.66 12.11 7.75
N GLU A 61 13.94 12.86 8.58
CA GLU A 61 14.51 13.55 9.73
C GLU A 61 15.06 12.49 10.71
N ASN A 62 16.35 12.59 11.06
CA ASN A 62 17.13 11.56 11.79
C ASN A 62 17.49 10.30 10.99
N SER A 63 17.28 10.34 9.68
CA SER A 63 17.64 9.31 8.70
C SER A 63 17.00 7.93 8.94
N LYS A 64 15.90 7.86 9.70
CA LYS A 64 15.23 6.60 10.05
C LYS A 64 13.76 6.77 10.42
N ALA A 65 12.98 5.72 10.19
CA ALA A 65 11.63 5.55 10.74
C ALA A 65 11.48 4.16 11.36
N CYS A 66 10.78 4.05 12.50
CA CYS A 66 10.55 2.78 13.18
C CYS A 66 9.07 2.42 13.25
N PHE A 67 8.77 1.17 12.93
CA PHE A 67 7.43 0.58 12.93
C PHE A 67 7.37 -0.53 13.96
N PHE A 68 6.35 -0.46 14.82
CA PHE A 68 6.16 -1.38 15.93
C PHE A 68 4.94 -2.24 15.67
N LEU A 69 5.04 -3.52 16.00
CA LEU A 69 3.89 -4.40 16.04
C LEU A 69 3.01 -4.06 17.25
N THR A 70 1.73 -3.77 17.00
CA THR A 70 0.69 -3.62 18.03
C THR A 70 -0.15 -4.88 18.17
N LYS A 71 -0.04 -5.78 17.18
CA LYS A 71 -0.69 -7.09 17.07
C LYS A 71 0.37 -8.12 16.66
N PRO A 72 0.12 -9.44 16.78
CA PRO A 72 1.07 -10.46 16.34
C PRO A 72 1.44 -10.39 14.85
N THR A 73 0.56 -9.81 14.03
CA THR A 73 0.74 -9.62 12.59
C THR A 73 0.21 -8.25 12.18
N GLY A 74 0.52 -7.82 10.95
CA GLY A 74 0.01 -6.56 10.44
C GLY A 74 0.70 -6.13 9.16
N TRP A 75 0.12 -5.13 8.51
CA TRP A 75 0.73 -4.51 7.34
C TRP A 75 0.52 -2.99 7.34
N VAL A 76 1.41 -2.32 6.64
CA VAL A 76 1.35 -0.88 6.43
C VAL A 76 1.92 -0.55 5.06
N ALA A 77 1.18 0.22 4.27
CA ALA A 77 1.69 0.86 3.07
C ALA A 77 2.19 2.26 3.42
N VAL A 78 3.37 2.57 2.92
CA VAL A 78 4.12 3.78 3.22
C VAL A 78 4.68 4.36 1.93
N ASN A 79 5.30 5.53 2.01
CA ASN A 79 6.06 6.09 0.90
C ASN A 79 7.37 6.71 1.43
N ILE A 80 8.33 5.85 1.78
CA ILE A 80 9.62 6.29 2.33
C ILE A 80 10.65 6.28 1.20
N THR A 81 10.88 7.43 0.60
CA THR A 81 11.88 7.64 -0.47
C THR A 81 13.29 7.63 0.11
N GLY A 82 14.30 7.49 -0.76
CA GLY A 82 15.72 7.55 -0.37
C GLY A 82 16.16 6.47 0.64
N SER A 83 15.41 5.36 0.71
CA SER A 83 15.67 4.25 1.62
C SER A 83 16.82 3.39 1.13
N TYR A 84 17.70 2.99 2.04
CA TYR A 84 18.88 2.19 1.69
C TYR A 84 19.04 0.94 2.56
N GLY A 85 18.43 0.92 3.76
CA GLY A 85 18.57 -0.18 4.70
C GLY A 85 17.29 -0.48 5.46
N VAL A 86 17.11 -1.75 5.80
CA VAL A 86 16.07 -2.23 6.69
C VAL A 86 16.72 -2.99 7.84
N VAL A 87 16.33 -2.67 9.07
CA VAL A 87 16.69 -3.45 10.26
C VAL A 87 15.44 -4.07 10.85
N ASN A 88 15.41 -5.40 10.95
CA ASN A 88 14.35 -6.09 11.66
C ASN A 88 14.80 -6.43 13.09
N ARG A 89 14.29 -5.73 14.09
CA ARG A 89 14.46 -6.04 15.52
C ARG A 89 13.27 -6.80 16.10
N LEU A 90 12.27 -7.14 15.30
CA LEU A 90 11.20 -8.04 15.72
C LEU A 90 11.73 -9.47 15.91
N LYS A 91 10.94 -10.29 16.61
CA LYS A 91 11.16 -11.73 16.76
C LYS A 91 10.61 -12.56 15.60
N VAL A 92 9.98 -11.91 14.62
CA VAL A 92 9.33 -12.53 13.46
C VAL A 92 9.84 -11.91 12.16
N PRO A 93 9.84 -12.64 11.03
CA PRO A 93 10.25 -12.09 9.74
C PRO A 93 9.33 -10.94 9.31
N VAL A 94 9.87 -9.99 8.56
CA VAL A 94 9.10 -8.92 7.91
C VAL A 94 9.36 -8.93 6.41
N SER A 95 8.29 -8.92 5.63
CA SER A 95 8.34 -8.68 4.20
C SER A 95 8.35 -7.18 3.94
N VAL A 96 9.33 -6.70 3.19
CA VAL A 96 9.45 -5.30 2.76
C VAL A 96 9.39 -5.24 1.25
N ALA A 97 8.44 -4.48 0.74
CA ALA A 97 8.31 -4.17 -0.68
C ALA A 97 8.84 -2.76 -0.97
N PHE A 98 9.58 -2.64 -2.07
CA PHE A 98 10.22 -1.38 -2.47
C PHE A 98 10.38 -1.30 -3.98
N LYS A 99 10.51 -0.06 -4.49
CA LYS A 99 10.78 0.25 -5.90
C LYS A 99 12.02 1.14 -6.06
N LEU A 100 12.54 1.23 -7.28
CA LEU A 100 13.52 2.26 -7.63
C LEU A 100 12.85 3.64 -7.68
N PRO A 101 13.59 4.75 -7.47
CA PRO A 101 13.02 6.10 -7.51
C PRO A 101 12.35 6.44 -8.84
N ASP A 102 13.00 6.06 -9.94
CA ASP A 102 12.64 6.52 -11.29
C ASP A 102 11.93 5.44 -12.11
N GLY A 103 11.33 4.44 -11.46
CA GLY A 103 10.72 3.33 -12.20
C GLY A 103 9.64 2.54 -11.46
N GLU A 104 8.83 1.86 -12.25
CA GLU A 104 7.76 0.95 -11.83
C GLU A 104 8.29 -0.49 -11.65
N VAL A 105 9.54 -0.63 -11.20
CA VAL A 105 10.13 -1.95 -10.92
C VAL A 105 10.09 -2.20 -9.43
N TYR A 106 9.36 -3.25 -9.05
CA TYR A 106 9.07 -3.58 -7.66
C TYR A 106 9.78 -4.87 -7.24
N TRP A 107 10.34 -4.84 -6.03
CA TRP A 107 10.91 -6.00 -5.37
C TRP A 107 10.27 -6.20 -4.01
N GLN A 108 10.39 -7.44 -3.55
CA GLN A 108 10.11 -7.82 -2.18
C GLN A 108 11.32 -8.54 -1.59
N ARG A 109 11.58 -8.29 -0.32
CA ARG A 109 12.57 -9.01 0.49
C ARG A 109 11.96 -9.39 1.82
N VAL A 110 12.25 -10.59 2.29
CA VAL A 110 11.97 -11.01 3.66
C VAL A 110 13.22 -10.73 4.48
N VAL A 111 13.08 -9.93 5.53
CA VAL A 111 14.14 -9.63 6.48
C VAL A 111 13.91 -10.45 7.73
N GLU A 112 14.79 -11.43 7.96
CA GLU A 112 14.72 -12.34 9.10
C GLU A 112 14.90 -11.61 10.44
N PRO A 113 14.41 -12.17 11.56
CA PRO A 113 14.58 -11.61 12.90
C PRO A 113 16.04 -11.26 13.22
N GLY A 114 16.26 -10.04 13.73
CA GLY A 114 17.58 -9.53 14.12
C GLY A 114 18.51 -9.20 12.96
N LYS A 115 18.07 -9.34 11.69
CA LYS A 115 18.91 -9.07 10.52
C LYS A 115 18.80 -7.63 10.01
N ILE A 116 19.81 -7.27 9.25
CA ILE A 116 19.89 -6.04 8.47
C ILE A 116 19.92 -6.44 7.01
N GLN A 117 19.12 -5.76 6.19
CA GLN A 117 19.04 -6.00 4.76
C GLN A 117 19.22 -4.68 4.02
N SER A 118 20.17 -4.64 3.07
CA SER A 118 20.23 -3.53 2.13
C SER A 118 19.07 -3.65 1.13
N ILE A 119 18.44 -2.52 0.88
CA ILE A 119 17.42 -2.35 -0.17
C ILE A 119 17.86 -1.27 -1.17
N ASP A 120 19.11 -0.80 -1.09
CA ASP A 120 19.68 0.12 -2.06
C ASP A 120 20.07 -0.61 -3.34
N VAL A 121 19.21 -0.54 -4.36
CA VAL A 121 19.46 -1.17 -5.66
C VAL A 121 20.26 -0.21 -6.53
N GLY A 122 21.50 -0.60 -6.86
CA GLY A 122 22.34 0.15 -7.78
C GLY A 122 22.79 1.52 -7.27
N HIS A 123 22.82 1.72 -5.95
CA HIS A 123 23.16 3.01 -5.31
C HIS A 123 22.18 4.16 -5.61
N ASN A 124 20.99 3.83 -6.09
CA ASN A 124 19.97 4.84 -6.42
C ASN A 124 19.04 5.17 -5.25
N ARG A 125 19.16 4.49 -4.10
CA ARG A 125 18.25 4.57 -2.96
C ARG A 125 16.81 4.21 -3.34
N SER A 126 16.21 3.23 -2.70
CA SER A 126 14.85 2.79 -3.06
C SER A 126 13.74 3.55 -2.34
N THR A 127 12.52 3.40 -2.82
CA THR A 127 11.30 3.82 -2.12
C THR A 127 10.65 2.61 -1.49
N VAL A 128 10.56 2.56 -0.16
CA VAL A 128 9.77 1.53 0.53
C VAL A 128 8.30 1.87 0.39
N VAL A 129 7.51 0.91 -0.09
CA VAL A 129 6.08 1.09 -0.39
C VAL A 129 5.18 0.26 0.53
N GLU A 130 5.68 -0.84 1.07
CA GLU A 130 4.89 -1.68 2.00
C GLU A 130 5.80 -2.46 2.95
N MET A 131 5.33 -2.65 4.17
CA MET A 131 5.85 -3.63 5.12
C MET A 131 4.73 -4.53 5.61
N GLN A 132 5.04 -5.81 5.78
CA GLN A 132 4.09 -6.82 6.19
C GLN A 132 4.72 -7.86 7.11
N VAL A 133 4.05 -8.15 8.21
CA VAL A 133 4.28 -9.32 9.07
C VAL A 133 3.08 -10.23 8.91
N THR A 134 3.31 -11.43 8.39
CA THR A 134 2.25 -12.39 8.02
C THR A 134 1.89 -13.33 9.18
N PRO A 135 0.69 -13.97 9.13
CA PRO A 135 -0.38 -13.78 8.14
C PRO A 135 -1.21 -12.51 8.36
N VAL A 136 -1.65 -11.91 7.25
CA VAL A 136 -2.58 -10.77 7.23
C VAL A 136 -3.96 -11.24 6.80
N ALA A 137 -5.00 -10.71 7.46
CA ALA A 137 -6.38 -11.03 7.13
C ALA A 137 -6.74 -10.57 5.70
N THR A 138 -7.42 -11.44 4.97
CA THR A 138 -7.94 -11.15 3.63
C THR A 138 -9.45 -10.94 3.71
N SER A 139 -9.96 -9.95 2.97
CA SER A 139 -11.41 -9.69 2.85
C SER A 139 -12.15 -10.92 2.29
N ASN A 140 -13.15 -11.40 3.02
CA ASN A 140 -14.02 -12.50 2.61
C ASN A 140 -15.52 -12.12 2.58
N GLY A 141 -15.84 -10.88 2.97
CA GLY A 141 -17.21 -10.36 3.07
C GLY A 141 -17.57 -9.45 1.90
N ALA A 142 -18.42 -8.45 2.21
CA ALA A 142 -18.76 -7.37 1.30
C ALA A 142 -17.51 -6.62 0.79
N GLY A 143 -17.64 -5.95 -0.35
CA GLY A 143 -16.58 -5.12 -0.90
C GLY A 143 -16.14 -4.03 0.09
N THR A 144 -14.84 -3.82 0.17
CA THR A 144 -14.17 -2.87 1.08
C THR A 144 -13.54 -1.66 0.37
N GLY A 145 -13.54 -1.64 -0.96
CA GLY A 145 -12.92 -0.61 -1.78
C GLY A 145 -13.88 0.51 -2.19
N ASP A 146 -13.32 1.57 -2.75
CA ASP A 146 -14.05 2.72 -3.28
C ASP A 146 -13.76 2.90 -4.78
N LEU A 147 -14.82 3.10 -5.56
CA LEU A 147 -14.78 3.38 -7.00
C LEU A 147 -15.00 4.86 -7.32
N SER A 148 -15.08 5.73 -6.31
CA SER A 148 -15.06 7.16 -6.52
C SER A 148 -13.75 7.60 -7.19
N VAL A 149 -13.79 8.71 -7.93
CA VAL A 149 -12.63 9.22 -8.65
C VAL A 149 -12.01 10.35 -7.84
N ASP A 150 -10.76 10.16 -7.40
CA ASP A 150 -9.90 11.19 -6.82
C ASP A 150 -8.68 11.38 -7.74
N THR A 151 -8.53 12.57 -8.32
CA THR A 151 -7.43 12.89 -9.25
C THR A 151 -6.12 13.20 -8.54
N VAL A 152 -6.14 13.45 -7.23
CA VAL A 152 -4.97 13.77 -6.41
C VAL A 152 -4.42 12.52 -5.75
N ASN A 153 -5.30 11.72 -5.13
CA ASN A 153 -4.92 10.44 -4.52
C ASN A 153 -5.86 9.32 -5.00
N PRO A 154 -5.66 8.79 -6.22
CA PRO A 154 -6.50 7.73 -6.77
C PRO A 154 -6.66 6.56 -5.81
N HIS A 155 -7.90 6.12 -5.62
CA HIS A 155 -8.18 4.89 -4.89
C HIS A 155 -7.56 3.70 -5.63
N VAL A 156 -6.95 2.78 -4.88
CA VAL A 156 -6.43 1.53 -5.42
C VAL A 156 -7.33 0.39 -4.96
N ILE A 157 -7.85 -0.39 -5.90
CA ILE A 157 -8.82 -1.45 -5.68
C ILE A 157 -8.37 -2.79 -6.24
N SER A 158 -8.91 -3.87 -5.70
CA SER A 158 -8.85 -5.20 -6.28
C SER A 158 -10.27 -5.69 -6.54
N MET A 159 -10.48 -6.46 -7.61
CA MET A 159 -11.80 -6.96 -7.98
C MET A 159 -11.89 -8.45 -7.70
N ARG A 160 -12.70 -8.81 -6.70
CA ARG A 160 -12.97 -10.18 -6.31
C ARG A 160 -14.27 -10.67 -6.92
N ALA A 161 -14.23 -11.77 -7.66
CA ALA A 161 -15.40 -12.33 -8.30
C ALA A 161 -16.41 -12.82 -7.24
N ALA A 162 -17.67 -12.41 -7.38
CA ALA A 162 -18.75 -12.81 -6.49
C ALA A 162 -19.50 -14.05 -6.99
N GLY A 163 -19.32 -14.40 -8.26
CA GLY A 163 -19.97 -15.53 -8.92
C GLY A 163 -19.64 -16.88 -8.30
N ARG A 164 -20.47 -17.89 -8.61
CA ARG A 164 -20.33 -19.25 -8.07
C ARG A 164 -19.08 -19.96 -8.58
N TYR A 165 -18.72 -19.74 -9.85
CA TYR A 165 -17.65 -20.52 -10.48
C TYR A 165 -16.27 -19.95 -10.20
N ALA A 166 -16.17 -18.63 -10.08
CA ALA A 166 -14.94 -17.91 -9.79
C ALA A 166 -14.90 -17.32 -8.36
N GLY A 167 -15.86 -17.68 -7.50
CA GLY A 167 -16.06 -17.05 -6.20
C GLY A 167 -14.77 -16.91 -5.40
N GLY A 168 -14.46 -15.67 -4.99
CA GLY A 168 -13.27 -15.35 -4.21
C GLY A 168 -11.99 -15.15 -5.02
N LYS A 169 -11.96 -15.49 -6.31
CA LYS A 169 -10.80 -15.21 -7.17
C LYS A 169 -10.70 -13.74 -7.53
N ILE A 170 -9.47 -13.27 -7.72
CA ILE A 170 -9.14 -11.87 -7.99
C ILE A 170 -8.76 -11.71 -9.45
N LEU A 171 -9.29 -10.66 -10.09
CA LEU A 171 -8.84 -10.24 -11.42
C LEU A 171 -7.43 -9.67 -11.32
N ARG A 172 -6.52 -10.18 -12.17
CA ARG A 172 -5.14 -9.69 -12.25
C ARG A 172 -4.61 -9.62 -13.67
N LEU A 173 -3.50 -8.91 -13.82
CA LEU A 173 -2.61 -9.01 -14.97
C LEU A 173 -1.70 -10.24 -14.83
N SER A 174 -1.39 -10.86 -15.94
CA SER A 174 -0.38 -11.90 -16.08
C SER A 174 0.30 -11.77 -17.44
N TRP A 175 1.35 -12.56 -17.67
CA TRP A 175 2.01 -12.65 -18.97
C TRP A 175 1.04 -13.11 -20.09
N ALA A 176 -0.04 -13.81 -19.74
CA ALA A 176 -1.06 -14.29 -20.68
C ALA A 176 -2.19 -13.27 -20.92
N GLY A 177 -2.15 -12.10 -20.27
CA GLY A 177 -3.16 -11.06 -20.37
C GLY A 177 -3.89 -10.81 -19.05
N VAL A 178 -5.22 -10.80 -19.07
CA VAL A 178 -6.05 -10.57 -17.88
C VAL A 178 -6.73 -11.88 -17.47
N GLU A 179 -6.56 -12.28 -16.22
CA GLU A 179 -7.02 -13.58 -15.71
C GLU A 179 -7.59 -13.49 -14.28
N LEU A 180 -8.17 -14.59 -13.82
CA LEU A 180 -8.62 -14.80 -12.45
C LEU A 180 -7.69 -15.75 -11.72
N SER A 181 -7.17 -15.30 -10.58
CA SER A 181 -6.26 -16.09 -9.74
C SER A 181 -6.69 -16.10 -8.28
N SER A 182 -6.25 -17.14 -7.56
CA SER A 182 -6.39 -17.20 -6.10
C SER A 182 -5.25 -16.37 -5.48
N ILE A 183 -5.50 -15.08 -5.29
CA ILE A 183 -4.57 -14.13 -4.68
C ILE A 183 -5.22 -13.51 -3.46
N ASP A 184 -4.42 -13.31 -2.43
CA ASP A 184 -4.84 -12.76 -1.15
C ASP A 184 -3.76 -11.81 -0.60
N ARG A 185 -3.93 -11.28 0.62
CA ARG A 185 -2.92 -10.39 1.23
C ARG A 185 -1.58 -11.07 1.53
N ASN A 186 -1.53 -12.40 1.56
CA ASN A 186 -0.32 -13.17 1.88
C ASN A 186 0.43 -13.64 0.64
N SER A 187 -0.11 -13.36 -0.55
CA SER A 187 0.53 -13.60 -1.83
C SER A 187 1.71 -12.64 -2.06
N GLY A 188 2.60 -12.98 -2.98
CA GLY A 188 3.77 -12.16 -3.33
C GLY A 188 3.37 -10.72 -3.70
N PHE A 189 4.18 -9.73 -3.33
CA PHE A 189 3.83 -8.32 -3.53
C PHE A 189 3.51 -8.00 -4.99
N ASN A 190 4.30 -8.50 -5.94
CA ASN A 190 4.08 -8.25 -7.37
C ASN A 190 2.78 -8.89 -7.86
N ASP A 191 2.44 -10.11 -7.44
CA ASP A 191 1.15 -10.74 -7.77
C ASP A 191 -0.03 -9.91 -7.23
N ARG A 192 0.09 -9.37 -6.01
CA ARG A 192 -0.92 -8.49 -5.43
C ARG A 192 -1.03 -7.16 -6.16
N LEU A 193 0.09 -6.62 -6.65
CA LEU A 193 0.13 -5.35 -7.38
C LEU A 193 -0.45 -5.51 -8.80
N ASP A 194 -0.16 -6.63 -9.48
CA ASP A 194 -0.79 -7.01 -10.75
C ASP A 194 -2.30 -7.26 -10.59
N ALA A 195 -2.76 -7.57 -9.38
CA ALA A 195 -4.17 -7.72 -9.00
C ALA A 195 -4.82 -6.41 -8.49
N SER A 196 -4.13 -5.28 -8.60
CA SER A 196 -4.56 -3.98 -8.09
C SER A 196 -4.67 -2.95 -9.22
N PHE A 197 -5.68 -2.08 -9.13
CA PHE A 197 -5.99 -1.07 -10.13
C PHE A 197 -6.23 0.29 -9.47
N LYS A 198 -5.66 1.35 -10.02
CA LYS A 198 -5.99 2.74 -9.67
C LYS A 198 -7.32 3.10 -10.35
N VAL A 199 -8.23 3.68 -9.58
CA VAL A 199 -9.48 4.25 -10.07
C VAL A 199 -9.20 5.69 -10.52
N VAL A 200 -9.34 5.94 -11.81
CA VAL A 200 -8.99 7.24 -12.41
C VAL A 200 -10.16 7.77 -13.26
N PRO A 201 -10.17 9.06 -13.63
CA PRO A 201 -11.20 9.61 -14.51
C PRO A 201 -11.37 8.79 -15.78
N ALA A 202 -12.62 8.69 -16.25
CA ALA A 202 -12.91 8.01 -17.51
C ALA A 202 -12.08 8.57 -18.66
N ARG A 203 -11.47 7.66 -19.44
CA ARG A 203 -10.68 8.03 -20.62
C ARG A 203 -11.51 8.68 -21.73
N ASP A 204 -12.82 8.48 -21.74
CA ASP A 204 -13.74 9.13 -22.69
C ASP A 204 -14.34 10.46 -22.20
N GLY A 205 -13.96 10.92 -21.00
CA GLY A 205 -14.45 12.16 -20.41
C GLY A 205 -15.86 12.08 -19.80
N SER A 206 -16.46 10.89 -19.74
CA SER A 206 -17.75 10.68 -19.06
C SER A 206 -17.61 10.67 -17.53
N GLN A 207 -18.75 10.60 -16.84
CA GLN A 207 -18.84 10.45 -15.37
C GLN A 207 -18.55 9.02 -14.88
N CYS A 208 -18.20 8.09 -15.78
CA CYS A 208 -17.78 6.75 -15.43
C CYS A 208 -16.32 6.76 -14.93
N LEU A 209 -15.66 5.61 -14.87
CA LEU A 209 -14.26 5.52 -14.43
C LEU A 209 -13.41 4.72 -15.41
N SER A 210 -12.11 4.85 -15.28
CA SER A 210 -11.14 3.94 -15.90
C SER A 210 -10.32 3.25 -14.81
N LEU A 211 -9.89 2.03 -15.10
CA LEU A 211 -9.11 1.20 -14.20
C LEU A 211 -7.70 1.08 -14.76
N GLU A 212 -6.77 1.83 -14.20
CA GLU A 212 -5.36 1.81 -14.56
C GLU A 212 -4.64 0.74 -13.75
N ALA A 213 -3.79 -0.09 -14.36
CA ALA A 213 -3.04 -1.10 -13.65
C ALA A 213 -2.10 -0.46 -12.63
N ALA A 214 -2.13 -0.90 -11.37
CA ALA A 214 -1.30 -0.29 -10.34
C ALA A 214 0.20 -0.50 -10.60
N ALA A 215 0.57 -1.64 -11.17
CA ALA A 215 1.95 -1.99 -11.53
C ALA A 215 2.48 -1.29 -12.79
N TYR A 216 1.60 -0.78 -13.67
CA TYR A 216 2.00 -0.26 -14.97
C TYR A 216 1.27 1.05 -15.28
N SER A 217 1.95 2.16 -15.02
CA SER A 217 1.42 3.50 -15.30
C SER A 217 1.00 3.65 -16.78
N GLY A 218 -0.17 4.25 -17.00
CA GLY A 218 -0.75 4.46 -18.33
C GLY A 218 -1.32 3.21 -19.00
N VAL A 219 -1.39 2.07 -18.33
CA VAL A 219 -1.96 0.83 -18.86
C VAL A 219 -3.35 0.60 -18.27
N TYR A 220 -4.38 0.46 -19.11
CA TYR A 220 -5.78 0.45 -18.68
C TYR A 220 -6.51 -0.84 -19.00
N LEU A 221 -7.35 -1.33 -18.08
CA LEU A 221 -8.29 -2.41 -18.34
C LEU A 221 -9.30 -1.98 -19.42
N THR A 222 -9.33 -2.72 -20.51
CA THR A 222 -9.99 -2.31 -21.76
C THR A 222 -10.81 -3.43 -22.35
N MET A 223 -12.07 -3.13 -22.69
CA MET A 223 -12.88 -3.97 -23.57
C MET A 223 -12.58 -3.64 -25.04
N GLN A 224 -12.28 -4.68 -25.82
CA GLN A 224 -12.10 -4.59 -27.27
C GLN A 224 -13.45 -4.63 -28.00
N SER A 225 -13.47 -4.25 -29.27
CA SER A 225 -14.69 -4.23 -30.09
C SER A 225 -15.37 -5.59 -30.24
N ASN A 226 -14.61 -6.68 -30.18
CA ASN A 226 -15.12 -8.06 -30.17
C ASN A 226 -15.64 -8.52 -28.79
N GLY A 227 -15.56 -7.65 -27.77
CA GLY A 227 -15.99 -7.93 -26.39
C GLY A 227 -14.97 -8.64 -25.51
N SER A 228 -13.76 -8.94 -26.01
CA SER A 228 -12.67 -9.46 -25.17
C SER A 228 -12.15 -8.38 -24.22
N VAL A 229 -11.54 -8.80 -23.13
CA VAL A 229 -10.95 -7.90 -22.12
C VAL A 229 -9.44 -8.09 -22.14
N SER A 230 -8.73 -6.97 -22.07
CA SER A 230 -7.27 -6.90 -22.13
C SER A 230 -6.81 -5.67 -21.35
N VAL A 231 -5.50 -5.45 -21.25
CA VAL A 231 -4.93 -4.17 -20.82
C VAL A 231 -4.17 -3.53 -21.97
N GLN A 232 -4.25 -2.20 -22.10
CA GLN A 232 -3.61 -1.45 -23.18
C GLN A 232 -3.04 -0.13 -22.69
N SER A 233 -1.86 0.24 -23.20
CA SER A 233 -1.22 1.54 -22.94
C SER A 233 -1.82 2.69 -23.76
N ASN A 234 -2.41 2.39 -24.92
CA ASN A 234 -3.12 3.36 -25.75
C ASN A 234 -4.49 2.80 -26.18
N PRO A 235 -5.43 2.68 -25.23
CA PRO A 235 -6.73 2.09 -25.50
C PRO A 235 -7.63 3.03 -26.29
N ASN A 236 -8.64 2.46 -26.95
CA ASN A 236 -9.83 3.24 -27.28
C ASN A 236 -10.44 3.81 -25.99
N ALA A 237 -10.71 5.11 -25.97
CA ALA A 237 -11.21 5.83 -24.79
C ALA A 237 -12.47 5.20 -24.18
N LYS A 238 -13.46 4.83 -25.00
CA LYS A 238 -14.69 4.17 -24.54
C LYS A 238 -14.43 2.71 -24.12
N GLY A 239 -13.48 2.03 -24.76
CA GLY A 239 -13.08 0.67 -24.41
C GLY A 239 -12.46 0.58 -23.01
N ALA A 240 -11.67 1.58 -22.61
CA ALA A 240 -11.06 1.69 -21.29
C ALA A 240 -11.97 2.31 -20.21
N THR A 241 -13.21 2.65 -20.55
CA THR A 241 -14.15 3.29 -19.64
C THR A 241 -15.21 2.28 -19.18
N TRP A 242 -15.40 2.23 -17.86
CA TRP A 242 -16.31 1.32 -17.18
C TRP A 242 -17.28 2.11 -16.30
N CYS A 243 -18.57 1.85 -16.46
CA CYS A 243 -19.63 2.47 -15.70
C CYS A 243 -20.10 1.51 -14.61
N PRO A 244 -19.72 1.75 -13.34
CA PRO A 244 -20.14 0.90 -12.23
C PRO A 244 -21.62 1.09 -11.91
N ALA A 245 -22.29 -0.01 -11.55
CA ALA A 245 -23.65 0.01 -11.03
C ALA A 245 -23.78 -0.98 -9.88
N SER A 246 -24.34 -0.52 -8.77
CA SER A 246 -24.61 -1.37 -7.60
C SER A 246 -25.65 -2.44 -7.94
N VAL A 247 -25.44 -3.63 -7.38
CA VAL A 247 -26.30 -4.80 -7.55
C VAL A 247 -26.90 -5.14 -6.19
N ALA A 248 -28.23 -5.09 -6.10
CA ALA A 248 -28.98 -5.34 -4.87
C ALA A 248 -29.43 -6.81 -4.72
N GLU A 249 -29.42 -7.59 -5.80
CA GLU A 249 -29.72 -9.03 -5.77
C GLU A 249 -28.50 -9.83 -5.31
N ILE A 250 -28.69 -11.05 -4.81
CA ILE A 250 -27.59 -11.89 -4.30
C ILE A 250 -26.81 -12.52 -5.47
N PRO A 251 -25.47 -12.45 -5.49
CA PRO A 251 -24.62 -11.72 -4.55
C PRO A 251 -24.68 -10.20 -4.75
N THR A 252 -24.78 -9.44 -3.64
CA THR A 252 -24.76 -7.98 -3.69
C THR A 252 -23.36 -7.47 -4.02
N GLY A 253 -23.22 -6.51 -4.91
CA GLY A 253 -21.90 -6.03 -5.32
C GLY A 253 -21.96 -4.98 -6.41
N THR A 254 -20.99 -5.00 -7.32
CA THR A 254 -20.91 -4.04 -8.43
C THR A 254 -20.82 -4.76 -9.78
N ARG A 255 -21.55 -4.25 -10.77
CA ARG A 255 -21.35 -4.58 -12.19
C ARG A 255 -20.64 -3.42 -12.88
N LEU A 256 -19.70 -3.73 -13.75
CA LEU A 256 -18.96 -2.76 -14.54
C LEU A 256 -19.38 -2.89 -16.01
N ALA A 257 -20.26 -2.00 -16.48
CA ALA A 257 -20.67 -1.95 -17.88
C ALA A 257 -19.62 -1.19 -18.71
N SER A 258 -19.29 -1.65 -19.92
CA SER A 258 -18.34 -0.92 -20.76
C SER A 258 -19.01 0.28 -21.44
N ALA A 259 -18.36 1.44 -21.47
CA ALA A 259 -18.87 2.60 -22.21
C ALA A 259 -18.84 2.39 -23.74
N LEU A 260 -17.98 1.49 -24.23
CA LEU A 260 -17.95 1.11 -25.65
C LEU A 260 -19.21 0.35 -26.08
N ASN A 261 -19.80 -0.43 -25.16
CA ASN A 261 -21.10 -1.07 -25.34
C ASN A 261 -21.74 -1.36 -23.98
N GLN A 262 -22.66 -0.48 -23.56
CA GLN A 262 -23.28 -0.53 -22.24
C GLN A 262 -24.15 -1.78 -21.98
N ASN A 263 -24.46 -2.55 -23.03
CA ASN A 263 -25.11 -3.84 -22.85
C ASN A 263 -24.16 -4.91 -22.34
N ARG A 264 -22.84 -4.72 -22.46
CA ARG A 264 -21.82 -5.68 -22.04
C ARG A 264 -21.20 -5.29 -20.70
N VAL A 265 -21.15 -6.25 -19.79
CA VAL A 265 -20.59 -6.10 -18.43
C VAL A 265 -19.37 -6.99 -18.22
N LEU A 266 -18.37 -6.49 -17.49
CA LEU A 266 -17.18 -7.26 -17.08
C LEU A 266 -17.60 -8.49 -16.28
N THR A 267 -17.12 -9.66 -16.69
CA THR A 267 -17.64 -10.94 -16.19
C THR A 267 -16.54 -11.98 -16.05
N ALA A 268 -16.57 -12.71 -14.94
CA ALA A 268 -15.82 -13.94 -14.77
C ALA A 268 -16.35 -15.02 -15.70
N SER A 269 -15.50 -15.56 -16.57
CA SER A 269 -15.85 -16.63 -17.51
C SER A 269 -15.20 -17.93 -17.07
N GLY A 270 -15.98 -18.82 -16.46
CA GLY A 270 -15.46 -20.05 -15.86
C GLY A 270 -14.61 -19.73 -14.63
N THR A 271 -13.49 -20.43 -14.45
CA THR A 271 -12.69 -20.34 -13.22
C THR A 271 -11.44 -19.45 -13.36
N GLN A 272 -11.05 -19.05 -14.56
CA GLN A 272 -9.76 -18.40 -14.82
C GLN A 272 -9.83 -17.22 -15.80
N LYS A 273 -10.88 -17.12 -16.62
CA LYS A 273 -10.91 -16.14 -17.71
C LYS A 273 -11.74 -14.92 -17.36
N ILE A 274 -11.39 -13.79 -17.95
CA ILE A 274 -12.18 -12.57 -17.93
C ILE A 274 -12.72 -12.31 -19.33
N ALA A 275 -13.98 -11.90 -19.40
CA ALA A 275 -14.62 -11.47 -20.63
C ALA A 275 -15.66 -10.39 -20.34
N THR A 276 -16.39 -9.98 -21.37
CA THR A 276 -17.65 -9.28 -21.19
C THR A 276 -18.81 -10.09 -21.75
N THR A 277 -19.99 -9.96 -21.15
CA THR A 277 -21.22 -10.61 -21.65
C THR A 277 -22.41 -9.65 -21.57
N THR A 278 -23.46 -9.94 -22.34
CA THR A 278 -24.73 -9.22 -22.27
C THR A 278 -25.64 -9.73 -21.15
N SER A 279 -25.37 -10.93 -20.62
CA SER A 279 -26.14 -11.54 -19.54
C SER A 279 -25.71 -11.03 -18.17
N ARG A 280 -26.65 -10.49 -17.39
CA ARG A 280 -26.39 -10.01 -16.02
C ARG A 280 -26.62 -11.13 -15.01
N THR A 281 -25.63 -11.99 -14.85
CA THR A 281 -25.65 -13.10 -13.89
C THR A 281 -24.80 -12.79 -12.66
N SER A 282 -24.73 -13.71 -11.69
CA SER A 282 -23.80 -13.63 -10.55
C SER A 282 -22.33 -13.52 -10.97
N GLU A 283 -21.94 -14.09 -12.11
CA GLU A 283 -20.55 -14.05 -12.60
C GLU A 283 -20.11 -12.67 -13.10
N SER A 284 -21.08 -11.77 -13.34
CA SER A 284 -20.82 -10.37 -13.70
C SER A 284 -20.70 -9.45 -12.48
N VAL A 285 -20.90 -9.98 -11.27
CA VAL A 285 -20.85 -9.22 -10.02
C VAL A 285 -19.46 -9.33 -9.39
N TRP A 286 -18.96 -8.18 -8.95
CA TRP A 286 -17.67 -8.02 -8.32
C TRP A 286 -17.83 -7.44 -6.92
N PHE A 287 -17.13 -8.02 -5.96
CA PHE A 287 -16.80 -7.33 -4.72
C PHE A 287 -15.58 -6.45 -5.01
N ILE A 288 -15.75 -5.14 -4.86
CA ILE A 288 -14.65 -4.19 -4.97
C ILE A 288 -13.99 -4.12 -3.60
N ASP A 289 -12.77 -4.62 -3.49
CA ASP A 289 -11.98 -4.57 -2.27
C ASP A 289 -10.93 -3.48 -2.35
N GLN A 290 -10.43 -3.02 -1.19
CA GLN A 290 -9.20 -2.22 -1.18
C GLN A 290 -8.07 -3.01 -1.85
N GLY A 291 -7.27 -2.33 -2.67
CA GLY A 291 -6.19 -2.92 -3.44
C GLY A 291 -5.25 -3.76 -2.58
N LEU A 292 -4.96 -4.97 -3.06
CA LEU A 292 -4.13 -5.94 -2.34
C LEU A 292 -2.67 -5.49 -2.18
N ALA A 293 -2.20 -4.55 -3.00
CA ALA A 293 -0.94 -3.84 -2.84
C ALA A 293 -1.07 -2.42 -3.40
N LEU A 294 -0.21 -1.51 -2.95
CA LEU A 294 -0.15 -0.15 -3.46
C LEU A 294 1.21 0.12 -4.13
N PRO A 295 1.26 0.86 -5.25
CA PRO A 295 2.49 1.16 -5.99
C PRO A 295 3.40 2.22 -5.32
N GLY A 296 3.02 2.70 -4.13
CA GLY A 296 3.60 3.93 -3.56
C GLY A 296 3.17 5.17 -4.35
N LYS A 297 3.72 6.33 -3.98
CA LYS A 297 3.54 7.58 -4.72
C LYS A 297 4.61 7.76 -5.79
#